data_AF-A0A6P0YAI5-F1
#
_entry.id   AF-A0A6P0YAI5-F1
#
_cell.length_a   1.000
_cell.length_b   1.000
_cell.length_c   1.000
_cell.angle_alpha   90.00
_cell.angle_beta   90.00
_cell.angle_gamma   90.00
#
_symmetry.space_group_name_H-M   'P 1'
#
loop_
_entity.id
_entity.type
_entity.pdbx_description
1 polymer ?
#
loop_
_entity_poly.entity_id
_entity_poly.type
_entity_poly.pdbx_seq_one_letter_code
_entity_poly.pdbx_strand_id
1 'polypeptide(L)'
;MVGNGTFSFDGDIGDGTFSLSDLPNYEFSLSFGGDTFTNTDIVTPLEEVLAIISTSESDRFLNFSNINPSGSGDFGGSIDFINFNNSSETVLSFEPPGFEGNLDLYFTDSYFGNYQASIKVNDDTVQSTPEPASVFGLLAFGAIGAGSKLKRK
;
A
#
# COMPACT_ATOMS: atom_id res chain seq x y z
N MET A 1 -7.90 21.74 -0.14
CA MET A 1 -6.50 21.56 0.32
C MET A 1 -6.07 20.16 -0.04
N VAL A 2 -4.78 19.94 -0.29
CA VAL A 2 -4.23 18.61 -0.61
C VAL A 2 -3.30 18.22 0.54
N GLY A 3 -3.59 17.11 1.21
CA GLY A 3 -2.66 16.49 2.15
C GLY A 3 -1.59 15.71 1.40
N ASN A 4 -0.42 15.54 2.01
CA ASN A 4 0.64 14.68 1.48
C ASN A 4 1.20 13.82 2.61
N GLY A 5 1.76 12.67 2.29
CA GLY A 5 2.42 11.87 3.29
C GLY A 5 3.00 10.58 2.76
N THR A 6 3.66 9.87 3.66
CA THR A 6 4.30 8.60 3.39
C THR A 6 3.71 7.52 4.27
N PHE A 7 3.57 6.35 3.68
CA PHE A 7 3.42 5.09 4.38
C PHE A 7 4.58 4.19 3.96
N SER A 8 5.23 3.56 4.93
CA SER A 8 6.32 2.61 4.72
C SER A 8 6.15 1.40 5.63
N PHE A 9 6.73 0.28 5.23
CA PHE A 9 6.90 -0.93 6.03
C PHE A 9 8.12 -1.67 5.48
N ASP A 10 8.68 -2.60 6.26
CA ASP A 10 9.86 -3.35 5.84
C ASP A 10 9.51 -4.49 4.89
N GLY A 11 10.28 -4.58 3.81
CA GLY A 11 10.17 -5.62 2.78
C GLY A 11 9.10 -5.35 1.73
N ASP A 12 8.93 -6.34 0.85
CA ASP A 12 7.88 -6.35 -0.16
C ASP A 12 7.00 -7.59 0.01
N ILE A 13 5.75 -7.37 0.43
CA ILE A 13 4.76 -8.43 0.65
C ILE A 13 3.85 -8.70 -0.56
N GLY A 14 4.09 -8.01 -1.68
CA GLY A 14 3.27 -8.08 -2.89
C GLY A 14 1.92 -7.34 -2.79
N ASP A 15 1.06 -7.63 -3.76
CA ASP A 15 -0.32 -7.14 -3.80
C ASP A 15 -1.23 -8.03 -2.93
N GLY A 16 -2.24 -7.43 -2.31
CA GLY A 16 -3.19 -8.15 -1.47
C GLY A 16 -3.85 -7.28 -0.40
N THR A 17 -4.61 -7.94 0.47
CA THR A 17 -5.20 -7.33 1.66
C THR A 17 -4.53 -7.93 2.89
N PHE A 18 -3.99 -7.07 3.74
CA PHE A 18 -3.21 -7.45 4.92
C PHE A 18 -3.77 -6.74 6.15
N SER A 19 -3.68 -7.36 7.33
CA SER A 19 -3.89 -6.63 8.57
C SER A 19 -2.79 -5.57 8.71
N LEU A 20 -3.14 -4.35 9.10
CA LEU A 20 -2.14 -3.30 9.35
C LEU A 20 -1.16 -3.73 10.43
N SER A 21 -1.64 -4.47 11.45
CA SER A 21 -0.81 -5.01 12.54
C SER A 21 0.24 -6.04 12.07
N ASP A 22 0.04 -6.64 10.91
CA ASP A 22 0.94 -7.68 10.37
C ASP A 22 2.04 -7.10 9.48
N LEU A 23 1.98 -5.80 9.18
CA LEU A 23 2.98 -5.11 8.37
C LEU A 23 4.25 -4.86 9.20
N PRO A 24 5.42 -5.38 8.80
CA PRO A 24 6.64 -5.23 9.59
C PRO A 24 7.08 -3.77 9.66
N ASN A 25 7.30 -3.24 10.87
CA ASN A 25 7.80 -1.87 11.11
C ASN A 25 7.07 -0.81 10.26
N TYR A 26 5.73 -0.92 10.16
CA TYR A 26 4.97 0.07 9.40
C TYR A 26 5.07 1.44 10.07
N GLU A 27 5.11 2.50 9.27
CA GLU A 27 5.24 3.87 9.74
C GLU A 27 4.38 4.81 8.88
N PHE A 28 3.61 5.65 9.56
CA PHE A 28 2.82 6.72 9.00
C PHE A 28 3.51 8.07 9.22
N SER A 29 3.50 8.90 8.18
CA SER A 29 3.79 10.33 8.29
C SER A 29 2.87 11.07 7.31
N LEU A 30 1.68 11.43 7.78
CA LEU A 30 0.63 12.06 6.98
C LEU A 30 0.52 13.53 7.37
N SER A 31 0.74 14.44 6.43
CA SER A 31 0.64 15.89 6.65
C SER A 31 -0.64 16.45 6.06
N PHE A 32 -1.48 17.04 6.90
CA PHE A 32 -2.73 17.67 6.49
C PHE A 32 -2.99 18.91 7.37
N GLY A 33 -3.42 20.01 6.77
CA GLY A 33 -3.80 21.21 7.54
C GLY A 33 -2.67 21.91 8.30
N GLY A 34 -1.42 21.47 8.17
CA GLY A 34 -0.29 21.95 8.97
C GLY A 34 0.07 21.03 10.12
N ASP A 35 -0.72 19.98 10.37
CA ASP A 35 -0.48 18.92 11.33
C ASP A 35 0.13 17.69 10.65
N THR A 36 0.89 16.91 11.43
CA THR A 36 1.46 15.63 10.99
C THR A 36 0.92 14.51 11.87
N PHE A 37 0.29 13.52 11.25
CA PHE A 37 -0.25 12.32 11.89
C PHE A 37 0.72 11.14 11.69
N THR A 38 0.92 10.38 12.76
CA THR A 38 1.84 9.25 12.87
C THR A 38 1.14 8.04 13.48
N ASN A 39 1.86 6.93 13.67
CA ASN A 39 1.31 5.72 14.28
C ASN A 39 0.70 5.96 15.67
N THR A 40 1.25 6.90 16.45
CA THR A 40 0.76 7.18 17.80
C THR A 40 -0.57 7.90 17.82
N ASP A 41 -0.96 8.50 16.69
CA ASP A 41 -2.21 9.24 16.56
C ASP A 41 -3.36 8.34 16.13
N ILE A 42 -3.10 7.06 15.79
CA ILE A 42 -4.14 6.11 15.38
C ILE A 42 -5.04 5.77 16.56
N VAL A 43 -6.35 5.92 16.37
CA VAL A 43 -7.35 5.58 17.39
C VAL A 43 -8.23 4.39 17.01
N THR A 44 -8.24 3.98 15.73
CA THR A 44 -8.89 2.73 15.32
C THR A 44 -8.10 1.52 15.85
N PRO A 45 -8.76 0.49 16.42
CA PRO A 45 -8.10 -0.76 16.79
C PRO A 45 -7.35 -1.36 15.60
N LEU A 46 -6.03 -1.59 15.75
CA LEU A 46 -5.16 -1.99 14.64
C LEU A 46 -5.53 -3.35 14.04
N GLU A 47 -6.08 -4.26 14.84
CA GLU A 47 -6.61 -5.55 14.38
C GLU A 47 -7.81 -5.46 13.44
N GLU A 48 -8.46 -4.28 13.38
CA GLU A 48 -9.63 -4.04 12.53
C GLU A 48 -9.26 -3.34 11.22
N VAL A 49 -8.07 -2.75 11.15
CA VAL A 49 -7.59 -2.00 9.97
C VAL A 49 -6.92 -2.94 8.97
N LEU A 50 -7.34 -2.84 7.71
CA LEU A 50 -6.77 -3.58 6.60
C LEU A 50 -6.02 -2.64 5.66
N ALA A 51 -4.80 -3.00 5.30
CA ALA A 51 -4.03 -2.38 4.23
C ALA A 51 -4.24 -3.16 2.93
N ILE A 52 -4.73 -2.49 1.90
CA ILE A 52 -4.90 -3.04 0.55
C ILE A 52 -3.80 -2.49 -0.32
N ILE A 53 -2.92 -3.36 -0.78
CA ILE A 53 -1.82 -3.03 -1.67
C ILE A 53 -2.16 -3.55 -3.06
N SER A 54 -2.06 -2.69 -4.07
CA SER A 54 -2.25 -3.08 -5.46
C SER A 54 -1.23 -2.40 -6.37
N THR A 55 -0.88 -3.07 -7.45
CA THR A 55 0.02 -2.53 -8.48
C THR A 55 -0.76 -2.33 -9.78
N SER A 56 -0.65 -1.13 -10.36
CA SER A 56 -1.18 -0.84 -11.70
C SER A 56 -0.05 -0.25 -12.54
N GLU A 57 0.26 -0.91 -13.66
CA GLU A 57 1.43 -0.59 -14.49
C GLU A 57 2.73 -0.61 -13.67
N SER A 58 3.37 0.54 -13.45
CA SER A 58 4.57 0.70 -12.63
C SER A 58 4.29 1.24 -11.23
N ASP A 59 3.05 1.65 -10.96
CA ASP A 59 2.69 2.37 -9.75
C ASP A 59 2.08 1.42 -8.72
N ARG A 60 2.48 1.60 -7.46
CA ARG A 60 1.98 0.84 -6.32
C ARG A 60 1.10 1.71 -5.45
N PHE A 61 -0.10 1.21 -5.19
CA PHE A 61 -1.16 1.91 -4.47
C PHE A 61 -1.39 1.25 -3.12
N LEU A 62 -1.67 2.08 -2.12
CA LEU A 62 -2.14 1.67 -0.81
C LEU A 62 -3.52 2.26 -0.58
N ASN A 63 -4.48 1.43 -0.22
CA ASN A 63 -5.74 1.85 0.34
C ASN A 63 -5.87 1.30 1.76
N PHE A 64 -6.65 2.00 2.59
CA PHE A 64 -7.07 1.48 3.88
C PHE A 64 -8.52 1.00 3.78
N SER A 65 -8.79 -0.08 4.50
CA SER A 65 -10.11 -0.69 4.64
C SER A 65 -10.25 -1.15 6.09
N ASN A 66 -11.39 -1.73 6.41
CA ASN A 66 -11.70 -2.19 7.75
C ASN A 66 -12.49 -3.50 7.68
N ILE A 67 -12.32 -4.36 8.68
CA ILE A 67 -13.09 -5.60 8.78
C ILE A 67 -14.59 -5.34 8.94
N ASN A 68 -14.96 -4.15 9.44
CA ASN A 68 -16.32 -3.66 9.50
C ASN A 68 -16.64 -2.81 8.26
N PRO A 69 -17.67 -3.17 7.47
CA PRO A 69 -18.13 -2.37 6.32
C PRO A 69 -18.41 -0.90 6.63
N SER A 70 -18.82 -0.59 7.87
CA SER A 70 -19.15 0.78 8.30
C SER A 70 -17.98 1.51 8.97
N GLY A 71 -16.79 0.91 9.00
CA GLY A 71 -15.67 1.40 9.81
C GLY A 71 -15.83 1.06 11.29
N SER A 72 -14.78 1.33 12.08
CA SER A 72 -14.76 0.96 13.50
C SER A 72 -14.01 1.92 14.42
N GLY A 73 -13.31 2.92 13.88
CA GLY A 73 -12.71 3.97 14.70
C GLY A 73 -13.74 4.98 15.23
N ASP A 74 -13.27 5.89 16.08
CA ASP A 74 -14.11 6.89 16.76
C ASP A 74 -14.91 7.78 15.80
N PHE A 75 -14.49 7.88 14.53
CA PHE A 75 -15.16 8.67 13.49
C PHE A 75 -15.80 7.79 12.41
N GLY A 76 -15.86 6.48 12.60
CA GLY A 76 -16.44 5.53 11.66
C GLY A 76 -15.63 5.38 10.37
N GLY A 77 -14.34 5.76 10.37
CA GLY A 77 -13.46 5.56 9.24
C GLY A 77 -12.96 4.13 9.10
N SER A 78 -12.31 3.85 7.97
CA SER A 78 -11.50 2.64 7.82
C SER A 78 -10.29 2.65 8.76
N ILE A 79 -9.68 3.82 8.92
CA ILE A 79 -8.69 4.17 9.92
C ILE A 79 -8.84 5.65 10.30
N ASP A 80 -8.76 5.94 11.59
CA ASP A 80 -8.92 7.25 12.20
C ASP A 80 -7.68 7.66 12.98
N PHE A 81 -7.33 8.95 12.89
CA PHE A 81 -6.23 9.57 13.62
C PHE A 81 -6.72 10.79 14.41
N ILE A 82 -6.22 10.95 15.64
CA ILE A 82 -6.41 12.15 16.46
C ILE A 82 -5.04 12.68 16.88
N ASN A 83 -4.70 13.89 16.43
CA ASN A 83 -3.52 14.60 16.88
C ASN A 83 -3.92 15.80 17.76
N PHE A 84 -3.34 15.84 18.97
CA PHE A 84 -3.46 16.97 19.91
C PHE A 84 -2.24 17.90 19.83
N ASN A 85 -2.21 18.78 18.84
CA ASN A 85 -1.18 19.82 18.73
C ASN A 85 -1.61 21.11 19.44
N ASN A 86 -0.76 21.61 20.34
CA ASN A 86 -0.93 22.92 21.01
C ASN A 86 -2.34 23.15 21.61
N SER A 87 -2.91 22.12 22.24
CA SER A 87 -4.25 22.14 22.87
C SER A 87 -5.44 22.25 21.91
N SER A 88 -5.23 22.04 20.61
CA SER A 88 -6.29 21.88 19.61
C SER A 88 -6.30 20.43 19.13
N GLU A 89 -7.48 19.84 19.07
CA GLU A 89 -7.70 18.50 18.51
C GLU A 89 -7.82 18.61 16.99
N THR A 90 -7.10 17.76 16.28
CA THR A 90 -7.16 17.66 14.82
C THR A 90 -7.41 16.21 14.47
N VAL A 91 -8.37 15.98 13.58
CA VAL A 91 -8.85 14.65 13.20
C VAL A 91 -8.55 14.41 11.73
N LEU A 92 -8.09 13.20 11.42
CA LEU A 92 -7.94 12.69 10.07
C LEU A 92 -8.59 11.29 9.99
N SER A 93 -9.60 11.15 9.15
CA SER A 93 -10.33 9.89 8.94
C SER A 93 -10.40 9.52 7.46
N PHE A 94 -10.22 8.23 7.17
CA PHE A 94 -10.32 7.66 5.83
C PHE A 94 -11.64 6.92 5.65
N GLU A 95 -12.24 6.98 4.46
CA GLU A 95 -13.59 6.41 4.23
C GLU A 95 -13.66 4.90 4.52
N PRO A 96 -14.74 4.43 5.16
CA PRO A 96 -14.97 3.01 5.38
C PRO A 96 -15.37 2.27 4.09
N PRO A 97 -15.13 0.94 4.02
CA PRO A 97 -15.25 0.18 2.77
C PRO A 97 -16.68 0.04 2.21
N GLY A 98 -17.71 0.27 3.01
CA GLY A 98 -19.12 0.17 2.60
C GLY A 98 -19.64 1.30 1.71
N PHE A 99 -18.84 2.33 1.44
CA PHE A 99 -19.25 3.56 0.75
C PHE A 99 -18.65 3.71 -0.67
N GLU A 100 -18.60 2.63 -1.45
CA GLU A 100 -18.05 2.60 -2.83
C GLU A 100 -16.53 2.86 -2.97
N GLY A 101 -15.81 2.84 -1.85
CA GLY A 101 -14.41 2.42 -1.70
C GLY A 101 -13.44 2.87 -2.80
N ASN A 102 -12.82 4.03 -2.61
CA ASN A 102 -11.45 4.36 -3.06
C ASN A 102 -11.01 5.69 -2.41
N LEU A 103 -10.24 5.64 -1.31
CA LEU A 103 -9.43 6.78 -0.81
C LEU A 103 -10.09 8.18 -0.76
N ASP A 104 -11.41 8.27 -0.55
CA ASP A 104 -12.01 9.56 -0.24
C ASP A 104 -11.81 9.86 1.27
N LEU A 105 -11.39 11.08 1.56
CA LEU A 105 -11.04 11.57 2.89
C LEU A 105 -12.37 11.89 3.60
N TYR A 106 -12.83 11.02 4.51
CA TYR A 106 -14.21 11.02 5.00
C TYR A 106 -14.49 12.02 6.12
N PHE A 107 -13.49 12.44 6.90
CA PHE A 107 -13.72 13.47 7.92
C PHE A 107 -12.45 14.25 8.32
N THR A 108 -12.53 15.58 8.23
CA THR A 108 -11.80 16.53 9.09
C THR A 108 -12.84 17.60 9.46
N ASP A 109 -12.84 18.11 10.69
CA ASP A 109 -13.88 19.01 11.26
C ASP A 109 -14.16 20.31 10.48
N SER A 110 -13.55 20.53 9.31
CA SER A 110 -13.74 21.73 8.49
C SER A 110 -13.58 21.56 6.97
N TYR A 111 -13.16 20.40 6.43
CA TYR A 111 -12.80 20.29 5.01
C TYR A 111 -13.02 18.90 4.38
N PHE A 112 -13.41 18.89 3.09
CA PHE A 112 -13.49 17.73 2.19
C PHE A 112 -12.36 17.78 1.14
N GLY A 113 -11.82 16.63 0.69
CA GLY A 113 -10.82 16.55 -0.38
C GLY A 113 -10.29 15.12 -0.63
N ASN A 114 -9.45 14.91 -1.64
CA ASN A 114 -8.86 13.60 -1.96
C ASN A 114 -7.46 13.50 -1.32
N TYR A 115 -7.16 12.40 -0.61
CA TYR A 115 -5.82 12.12 -0.10
C TYR A 115 -5.11 11.10 -0.99
N GLN A 116 -3.88 11.38 -1.40
CA GLN A 116 -3.05 10.42 -2.11
C GLN A 116 -1.85 10.05 -1.22
N ALA A 117 -1.90 8.86 -0.62
CA ALA A 117 -0.74 8.25 0.02
C ALA A 117 0.15 7.63 -1.06
N SER A 118 1.45 7.93 -1.03
CA SER A 118 2.43 7.19 -1.83
C SER A 118 3.16 6.20 -0.93
N ILE A 119 3.23 4.93 -1.35
CA ILE A 119 4.06 3.93 -0.66
C ILE A 119 5.51 4.19 -1.05
N LYS A 120 6.38 4.41 -0.07
CA LYS A 120 7.82 4.26 -0.29
C LYS A 120 8.20 2.87 0.13
N VAL A 121 8.37 1.97 -0.84
CA VAL A 121 9.05 0.70 -0.60
C VAL A 121 10.52 1.04 -0.41
N ASN A 122 11.09 0.77 0.77
CA ASN A 122 12.53 0.87 0.99
C ASN A 122 13.21 -0.24 0.19
N ASP A 123 13.46 0.05 -1.08
CA ASP A 123 14.07 -0.85 -2.05
C ASP A 123 15.60 -0.93 -1.88
N ASP A 124 16.05 -1.23 -0.66
CA ASP A 124 17.45 -1.63 -0.43
C ASP A 124 17.63 -3.16 -0.59
N THR A 125 16.56 -3.88 -0.95
CA THR A 125 16.60 -5.35 -1.13
C THR A 125 15.78 -5.93 -2.28
N VAL A 126 15.42 -5.19 -3.35
CA VAL A 126 15.13 -5.88 -4.63
C VAL A 126 16.46 -6.41 -5.16
N GLN A 127 16.88 -7.54 -4.57
CA GLN A 127 17.81 -8.44 -5.22
C GLN A 127 17.08 -8.92 -6.47
N SER A 128 17.38 -8.28 -7.60
CA SER A 128 16.89 -8.70 -8.91
C SER A 128 17.11 -10.19 -9.01
N THR A 129 16.03 -10.98 -8.91
CA THR A 129 16.11 -12.42 -9.02
C THR A 129 16.71 -12.68 -10.39
N PRO A 130 17.92 -13.26 -10.51
CA PRO A 130 18.48 -13.53 -11.81
C PRO A 130 17.50 -14.42 -12.55
N GLU A 131 16.99 -13.96 -13.69
CA GLU A 131 16.14 -14.80 -14.53
C GLU A 131 16.84 -16.15 -14.72
N PRO A 132 16.13 -17.29 -14.59
CA PRO A 132 16.75 -18.58 -14.84
C PRO A 132 17.34 -18.56 -16.26
N ALA A 133 18.66 -18.65 -16.36
CA ALA A 133 19.40 -18.77 -17.63
C ALA A 133 18.94 -19.95 -18.51
N SER A 134 17.96 -20.73 -18.04
CA SER A 134 17.23 -21.80 -18.70
C SER A 134 16.58 -21.43 -20.04
N VAL A 135 16.17 -20.17 -20.24
CA VAL A 135 15.50 -19.77 -21.51
C VAL A 135 16.48 -19.72 -22.69
N PHE A 136 17.74 -19.32 -22.46
CA PHE A 136 18.77 -19.36 -23.50
C PHE A 136 19.36 -20.76 -23.73
N GLY A 137 19.37 -21.62 -22.70
CA GLY A 137 19.82 -23.01 -22.83
C GLY A 137 18.91 -23.86 -23.73
N LEU A 138 17.59 -23.68 -23.65
CA LEU A 138 16.63 -24.50 -24.41
C LEU A 138 16.65 -24.19 -25.93
N LEU A 139 16.92 -22.94 -26.31
CA LEU A 139 17.06 -22.54 -27.73
C LEU A 139 18.38 -23.04 -28.34
N ALA A 140 19.45 -23.17 -27.55
CA ALA A 140 20.74 -23.65 -28.04
C ALA A 140 20.76 -25.15 -28.33
N PHE A 141 20.03 -25.97 -27.57
CA PHE A 141 19.94 -27.42 -27.82
C PHE A 141 18.88 -27.81 -28.87
N GLY A 142 17.82 -27.00 -29.05
CA GLY A 142 16.80 -27.25 -30.07
C GLY A 142 17.33 -27.14 -31.51
N ALA A 143 18.33 -26.28 -31.76
CA ALA A 143 18.87 -26.06 -33.11
C ALA A 143 19.89 -27.12 -33.56
N ILE A 144 20.53 -27.85 -32.63
CA ILE A 144 21.53 -28.87 -32.97
C ILE A 144 20.87 -30.20 -33.39
N GLY A 145 19.64 -30.48 -32.92
CA GLY A 145 18.91 -31.71 -33.23
C GLY A 145 18.27 -31.78 -34.63
N ALA A 146 18.07 -30.64 -35.30
CA ALA A 146 17.36 -30.59 -36.59
C ALA A 146 18.29 -30.66 -37.83
N GLY A 147 19.61 -30.67 -37.66
CA GLY A 147 20.59 -30.63 -38.75
C GLY A 147 21.03 -31.97 -39.34
N SER A 148 20.69 -33.10 -38.72
CA SER A 148 21.26 -34.42 -39.07
C SER A 148 20.45 -35.27 -40.06
N LYS A 149 19.54 -34.67 -40.84
CA LYS A 149 18.87 -35.35 -41.97
C LYS A 149 19.02 -34.62 -43.30
N LEU A 150 20.25 -34.33 -43.71
CA LEU A 150 20.54 -34.08 -45.13
C LEU A 150 21.95 -34.55 -45.49
N LYS A 151 22.06 -35.81 -45.89
CA LYS A 151 22.96 -36.20 -47.00
C LYS A 151 22.44 -37.47 -47.68
N ARG A 152 21.79 -37.24 -48.83
CA ARG A 152 21.66 -38.19 -49.94
C ARG A 152 22.99 -38.20 -50.70
N LYS A 153 23.69 -39.34 -50.70
CA LYS A 153 24.21 -40.07 -51.87
C LYS A 153 25.09 -41.21 -51.40
#